data_AF-A0A1B6FR98-F1
#
_entry.id   AF-A0A1B6FR98-F1
#
_cell.length_a   1.000
_cell.length_b   1.000
_cell.length_c   1.000
_cell.angle_alpha   90.00
_cell.angle_beta   90.00
_cell.angle_gamma   90.00
#
_symmetry.space_group_name_H-M   'P 1'
#
loop_
_entity.id
_entity.type
_entity.pdbx_description
1 polymer ?
#
loop_
_entity_poly.entity_id
_entity_poly.type
_entity_poly.pdbx_seq_one_letter_code
_entity_poly.pdbx_strand_id
1 'polypeptide(L)'
;ILKYFDMFLKLKDLTESASFHEIDPNNEGWVYPKDFKEKMEQQKSYTPEEIDFLLQCCETNIDGKIDYMAFTDKFHEPAKEIGFNLAVLLTNLSEHMPNEPRLARFLETAGSVLNYFEPFLGRIEIMGSSKRIERVYFEIKESNIEQWEKPQIKESKRAFFYSIVTEGGDKEKLEAFVNFCEDAIFEMQHASSLMAVKESTGNS
;
A
#
# COMPACT_ATOMS: atom_id res chain seq x y z
N ILE A 1 14.10 -12.38 8.69
CA ILE A 1 12.79 -11.72 8.84
C ILE A 1 12.70 -10.50 7.93
N LEU A 2 13.45 -9.40 8.15
CA LEU A 2 13.39 -8.22 7.27
C LEU A 2 13.67 -8.54 5.79
N LYS A 3 14.71 -9.34 5.51
CA LYS A 3 15.01 -9.82 4.15
C LYS A 3 13.85 -10.58 3.50
N TYR A 4 13.06 -11.30 4.29
CA TYR A 4 11.87 -12.01 3.78
C TYR A 4 10.81 -11.00 3.32
N PHE A 5 10.45 -10.02 4.17
CA PHE A 5 9.52 -8.96 3.79
C PHE A 5 10.02 -8.17 2.59
N ASP A 6 11.30 -7.80 2.58
CA ASP A 6 11.90 -7.07 1.46
C ASP A 6 11.75 -7.82 0.13
N MET A 7 12.03 -9.12 0.10
CA MET A 7 11.87 -9.92 -1.13
C MET A 7 10.41 -10.00 -1.58
N PHE A 8 9.48 -10.32 -0.67
CA PHE A 8 8.11 -10.63 -1.06
C PHE A 8 7.21 -9.40 -1.26
N LEU A 9 7.48 -8.28 -0.59
CA LEU A 9 6.72 -7.03 -0.82
C LEU A 9 6.98 -6.45 -2.21
N LYS A 10 8.20 -6.61 -2.74
CA LYS A 10 8.59 -6.17 -4.08
C LYS A 10 8.01 -7.03 -5.22
N LEU A 11 7.41 -8.19 -4.93
CA LEU A 11 6.87 -9.06 -5.97
C LEU A 11 5.73 -8.39 -6.73
N LYS A 12 4.82 -7.72 -6.02
CA LYS A 12 3.70 -7.02 -6.64
C LYS A 12 4.19 -5.94 -7.62
N ASP A 13 5.15 -5.12 -7.18
CA ASP A 13 5.78 -4.08 -8.03
C ASP A 13 6.48 -4.67 -9.27
N LEU A 14 7.08 -5.86 -9.16
CA LEU A 14 7.66 -6.57 -10.30
C LEU A 14 6.56 -7.02 -11.26
N THR A 15 5.58 -7.78 -10.76
CA THR A 15 4.60 -8.50 -11.60
C THR A 15 3.57 -7.59 -12.24
N GLU A 16 3.32 -6.41 -11.66
CA GLU A 16 2.42 -5.38 -12.22
C GLU A 16 3.15 -4.39 -13.14
N SER A 17 4.48 -4.49 -13.26
CA SER A 17 5.24 -3.56 -14.09
C SER A 17 4.95 -3.75 -15.58
N ALA A 18 4.91 -2.65 -16.33
CA ALA A 18 4.71 -2.69 -17.78
C ALA A 18 5.73 -3.60 -18.50
N SER A 19 6.98 -3.63 -18.03
CA SER A 19 7.99 -4.52 -18.60
C SER A 19 7.72 -5.99 -18.30
N PHE A 20 7.15 -6.32 -17.14
CA PHE A 20 6.78 -7.70 -16.83
C PHE A 20 5.63 -8.19 -17.71
N HIS A 21 4.63 -7.34 -17.98
CA HIS A 21 3.53 -7.70 -18.87
C HIS A 21 3.96 -7.99 -20.33
N GLU A 22 5.18 -7.63 -20.74
CA GLU A 22 5.71 -8.02 -22.06
C GLU A 22 5.87 -9.54 -22.23
N ILE A 23 6.07 -10.28 -21.12
CA ILE A 23 6.23 -11.75 -21.13
C ILE A 23 4.90 -12.49 -20.89
N ASP A 24 3.82 -11.76 -20.60
CA ASP A 24 2.45 -12.27 -20.52
C ASP A 24 1.45 -11.25 -21.13
N PRO A 25 1.48 -11.05 -22.47
CA PRO A 25 0.67 -10.02 -23.12
C PRO A 25 -0.84 -10.29 -23.07
N ASN A 26 -1.22 -11.55 -22.83
CA ASN A 26 -2.62 -11.97 -22.71
C ASN A 26 -3.12 -11.95 -21.25
N ASN A 27 -2.24 -11.66 -20.28
CA ASN A 27 -2.53 -11.69 -18.85
C ASN A 27 -3.12 -13.04 -18.40
N GLU A 28 -2.52 -14.14 -18.89
CA GLU A 28 -2.91 -15.52 -18.57
C GLU A 28 -2.45 -15.94 -17.16
N GLY A 29 -1.47 -15.26 -16.57
CA GLY A 29 -0.89 -15.56 -15.26
C GLY A 29 0.26 -16.57 -15.28
N TRP A 30 0.68 -17.04 -16.46
CA TRP A 30 1.63 -18.15 -16.60
C TRP A 30 2.87 -17.77 -17.40
N VAL A 31 4.05 -17.85 -16.77
CA VAL A 31 5.35 -17.49 -17.41
C VAL A 31 6.38 -18.61 -17.27
N TYR A 32 7.35 -18.68 -18.18
CA TYR A 32 8.45 -19.62 -18.01
C TYR A 32 9.43 -19.13 -16.92
N PRO A 33 10.04 -20.04 -16.12
CA PRO A 33 11.02 -19.67 -15.11
C PRO A 33 12.18 -18.83 -15.63
N LYS A 34 12.61 -19.07 -16.87
CA LYS A 34 13.68 -18.31 -17.52
C LYS A 34 13.29 -16.85 -17.74
N ASP A 35 12.08 -16.61 -18.25
CA ASP A 35 11.60 -15.24 -18.53
C ASP A 35 11.33 -14.50 -17.22
N PHE A 36 10.81 -15.21 -16.20
CA PHE A 36 10.63 -14.67 -14.85
C PHE A 36 11.96 -14.21 -14.25
N LYS A 37 12.99 -15.07 -14.34
CA LYS A 37 14.37 -14.75 -13.92
C LYS A 37 14.92 -13.53 -14.65
N GLU A 38 14.79 -13.48 -15.98
CA GLU A 38 15.29 -12.36 -16.79
C GLU A 38 14.64 -11.03 -16.38
N LYS A 39 13.33 -11.01 -16.11
CA LYS A 39 12.64 -9.80 -15.65
C LYS A 39 13.09 -9.36 -14.25
N MET A 40 13.32 -10.30 -13.34
CA MET A 40 13.89 -9.98 -12.02
C MET A 40 15.30 -9.38 -12.13
N GLU A 41 16.16 -9.95 -12.98
CA GLU A 41 17.53 -9.45 -13.21
C GLU A 41 17.52 -8.05 -13.86
N GLN A 42 16.58 -7.79 -14.78
CA GLN A 42 16.42 -6.49 -15.43
C GLN A 42 15.97 -5.39 -14.47
N GLN A 43 15.07 -5.69 -13.52
CA GLN A 43 14.55 -4.71 -12.56
C GLN A 43 15.61 -4.25 -11.54
N LYS A 44 16.62 -5.09 -11.28
CA LYS A 44 17.73 -4.82 -10.32
C LYS A 44 17.28 -4.56 -8.87
N SER A 45 16.08 -5.00 -8.51
CA SER A 45 15.53 -4.91 -7.15
C SER A 45 15.91 -6.09 -6.25
N TYR A 46 16.50 -7.14 -6.83
CA TYR A 46 16.86 -8.41 -6.20
C TYR A 46 18.34 -8.75 -6.42
N THR A 47 18.95 -9.43 -5.46
CA THR A 47 20.26 -10.08 -5.66
C THR A 47 20.12 -11.43 -6.37
N PRO A 48 21.17 -11.95 -7.02
CA PRO A 48 21.11 -13.27 -7.67
C PRO A 48 20.66 -14.39 -6.72
N GLU A 49 21.08 -14.35 -5.45
CA GLU A 49 20.70 -15.34 -4.45
C GLU A 49 19.22 -15.24 -4.08
N GLU A 50 18.65 -14.03 -4.08
CA GLU A 50 17.21 -13.81 -3.83
C GLU A 50 16.38 -14.32 -5.00
N ILE A 51 16.83 -14.09 -6.24
CA ILE A 51 16.19 -14.59 -7.45
C ILE A 51 16.17 -16.13 -7.45
N ASP A 52 17.31 -16.76 -7.20
CA ASP A 52 17.40 -18.21 -7.16
C ASP A 52 16.54 -18.80 -6.01
N PHE A 53 16.47 -18.12 -4.86
CA PHE A 53 15.59 -18.51 -3.76
C PHE A 53 14.09 -18.40 -4.12
N LEU A 54 13.67 -17.30 -4.76
CA LEU A 54 12.30 -17.10 -5.20
C LEU A 54 11.89 -18.17 -6.23
N LEU A 55 12.74 -18.45 -7.20
CA LEU A 55 12.50 -19.50 -8.20
C LEU A 55 12.37 -20.89 -7.57
N GLN A 56 13.12 -21.19 -6.50
CA GLN A 56 12.97 -22.45 -5.75
C GLN A 56 11.65 -22.54 -4.98
N CYS A 57 11.01 -21.41 -4.68
CA CYS A 57 9.70 -21.37 -4.05
C CYS A 57 8.55 -21.56 -5.06
N CYS A 58 8.83 -21.43 -6.36
CA CYS A 58 7.85 -21.60 -7.42
C CYS A 58 7.62 -23.09 -7.74
N GLU A 59 6.36 -23.44 -7.97
CA GLU A 59 5.98 -24.71 -8.56
C GLU A 59 5.66 -24.50 -10.04
N THR A 60 6.03 -25.46 -10.87
CA THR A 60 5.72 -25.43 -12.30
C THR A 60 4.58 -26.39 -12.63
N ASN A 61 3.71 -26.01 -13.55
CA ASN A 61 2.71 -26.91 -14.12
C ASN A 61 3.34 -27.95 -15.08
N ILE A 62 2.50 -28.75 -15.73
CA ILE A 62 2.90 -29.81 -16.68
C ILE A 62 3.68 -29.24 -17.88
N ASP A 63 3.40 -28.00 -18.26
CA ASP A 63 4.07 -27.29 -19.36
C ASP A 63 5.37 -26.58 -18.91
N GLY A 64 5.76 -26.73 -17.64
CA GLY A 64 6.96 -26.10 -17.09
C GLY A 64 6.82 -24.60 -16.81
N LYS A 65 5.59 -24.07 -16.73
CA LYS A 65 5.30 -22.66 -16.45
C LYS A 65 4.96 -22.42 -14.97
N ILE A 66 5.29 -21.24 -14.47
CA ILE A 66 4.99 -20.74 -13.14
C ILE A 66 3.69 -19.94 -13.21
N ASP A 67 2.77 -20.20 -12.27
CA ASP A 67 1.63 -19.31 -11.99
C ASP A 67 2.15 -18.13 -11.15
N TYR A 68 2.52 -17.03 -11.80
CA TYR A 68 3.12 -15.90 -11.07
C TYR A 68 2.09 -15.13 -10.27
N MET A 69 0.82 -15.13 -10.69
CA MET A 69 -0.26 -14.46 -9.97
C MET A 69 -0.53 -15.18 -8.65
N ALA A 70 -0.74 -16.50 -8.69
CA ALA A 70 -0.92 -17.29 -7.49
C ALA A 70 0.33 -17.28 -6.59
N PHE A 71 1.52 -17.25 -7.19
CA PHE A 71 2.77 -17.10 -6.42
C PHE A 71 2.83 -15.75 -5.71
N THR A 72 2.56 -14.64 -6.40
CA THR A 72 2.53 -13.31 -5.81
C THR A 72 1.49 -13.26 -4.69
N ASP A 73 0.24 -13.64 -4.92
CA ASP A 73 -0.82 -13.62 -3.90
C ASP A 73 -0.46 -14.45 -2.66
N LYS A 74 0.10 -15.64 -2.87
CA LYS A 74 0.47 -16.58 -1.79
C LYS A 74 1.53 -16.01 -0.85
N PHE A 75 2.46 -15.20 -1.34
CA PHE A 75 3.59 -14.72 -0.55
C PHE A 75 3.56 -13.22 -0.24
N HIS A 76 3.01 -12.41 -1.13
CA HIS A 76 2.86 -10.97 -0.96
C HIS A 76 1.85 -10.65 0.13
N GLU A 77 0.64 -11.22 0.11
CA GLU A 77 -0.40 -10.86 1.08
C GLU A 77 0.00 -11.19 2.53
N PRO A 78 0.51 -12.38 2.86
CA PRO A 78 1.03 -12.65 4.21
C PRO A 78 2.20 -11.74 4.60
N ALA A 79 3.05 -11.37 3.63
CA ALA A 79 4.14 -10.42 3.87
C ALA A 79 3.60 -9.00 4.14
N LYS A 80 2.53 -8.59 3.46
CA LYS A 80 1.85 -7.31 3.64
C LYS A 80 1.20 -7.20 5.01
N GLU A 81 0.39 -8.19 5.39
CA GLU A 81 -0.34 -8.21 6.67
C GLU A 81 0.61 -8.16 7.89
N ILE A 82 1.63 -9.01 7.90
CA ILE A 82 2.58 -9.05 9.03
C ILE A 82 3.58 -7.90 8.94
N GLY A 83 4.01 -7.54 7.72
CA GLY A 83 4.96 -6.46 7.48
C GLY A 83 4.45 -5.11 7.95
N PHE A 84 3.16 -4.83 7.79
CA PHE A 84 2.56 -3.58 8.25
C PHE A 84 2.70 -3.41 9.77
N ASN A 85 2.40 -4.45 10.54
CA ASN A 85 2.56 -4.43 12.00
C ASN A 85 4.01 -4.21 12.43
N LEU A 86 4.96 -4.77 11.69
CA LEU A 86 6.38 -4.52 11.92
C LEU A 86 6.76 -3.06 11.63
N ALA A 87 6.27 -2.49 10.53
CA ALA A 87 6.48 -1.09 10.19
C ALA A 87 5.92 -0.15 11.27
N VAL A 88 4.68 -0.40 11.74
CA VAL A 88 4.07 0.35 12.84
C VAL A 88 4.92 0.29 14.11
N LEU A 89 5.38 -0.91 14.49
CA LEU A 89 6.22 -1.10 15.68
C LEU A 89 7.51 -0.30 15.58
N LEU A 90 8.18 -0.36 14.43
CA LEU A 90 9.44 0.35 14.20
C LEU A 90 9.29 1.87 14.18
N THR A 91 8.26 2.37 13.52
CA THR A 91 7.91 3.81 13.53
C THR A 91 7.58 4.27 14.95
N ASN A 92 6.80 3.49 15.69
CA ASN A 92 6.46 3.83 17.07
C ASN A 92 7.69 3.87 17.98
N LEU A 93 8.59 2.87 17.88
CA LEU A 93 9.82 2.84 18.65
C LEU A 93 10.76 3.99 18.28
N SER A 94 10.88 4.33 16.99
CA SER A 94 11.76 5.40 16.52
C SER A 94 11.34 6.78 17.05
N GLU A 95 10.02 7.03 17.13
CA GLU A 95 9.49 8.26 17.71
C GLU A 95 9.69 8.35 19.23
N HIS A 96 9.69 7.23 19.95
CA HIS A 96 9.87 7.19 21.41
C HIS A 96 11.33 7.11 21.86
N MET A 97 12.23 6.60 21.01
CA MET A 97 13.65 6.41 21.31
C MET A 97 14.55 6.91 20.17
N PRO A 98 14.48 8.21 19.82
CA PRO A 98 15.14 8.75 18.62
C PRO A 98 16.68 8.71 18.66
N ASN A 99 17.27 8.62 19.85
CA ASN A 99 18.72 8.66 20.03
C ASN A 99 19.35 7.28 20.28
N GLU A 100 18.61 6.18 20.09
CA GLU A 100 19.12 4.82 20.34
C GLU A 100 19.89 4.27 19.13
N PRO A 101 21.23 4.13 19.18
CA PRO A 101 22.03 3.78 18.00
C PRO A 101 21.73 2.37 17.47
N ARG A 102 21.31 1.46 18.35
CA ARG A 102 20.93 0.10 17.95
C ARG A 102 19.63 0.10 17.15
N LEU A 103 18.69 0.97 17.50
CA LEU A 103 17.44 1.14 16.78
C LEU A 103 17.70 1.76 15.41
N ALA A 104 18.56 2.78 15.32
CA ALA A 104 18.94 3.41 14.06
C ALA A 104 19.47 2.40 13.02
N ARG A 105 20.38 1.50 13.42
CA ARG A 105 20.88 0.42 12.53
C ARG A 105 19.78 -0.54 12.07
N PHE A 106 18.81 -0.82 12.94
CA PHE A 106 17.69 -1.70 12.58
C PHE A 106 16.74 -1.03 11.59
N LEU A 107 16.47 0.27 11.77
CA LEU A 107 15.65 1.08 10.86
C LEU A 107 16.30 1.19 9.47
N GLU A 108 17.63 1.36 9.41
CA GLU A 108 18.38 1.35 8.15
C GLU A 108 18.18 0.04 7.38
N THR A 109 18.25 -1.10 8.09
CA THR A 109 18.01 -2.42 7.49
C THR A 109 16.54 -2.62 7.07
N ALA A 110 15.60 -1.96 7.75
CA ALA A 110 14.18 -2.03 7.47
C ALA A 110 13.69 -0.96 6.47
N GLY A 111 14.59 -0.15 5.90
CA GLY A 111 14.23 1.03 5.13
C GLY A 111 13.30 0.74 3.95
N SER A 112 13.53 -0.34 3.22
CA SER A 112 12.64 -0.73 2.10
C SER A 112 11.23 -1.12 2.57
N VAL A 113 11.13 -1.87 3.69
CA VAL A 113 9.85 -2.24 4.30
C VAL A 113 9.11 -1.01 4.81
N LEU A 114 9.82 -0.08 5.46
CA LEU A 114 9.23 1.17 5.94
C LEU A 114 8.72 2.05 4.78
N ASN A 115 9.51 2.18 3.71
CA ASN A 115 9.13 2.93 2.52
C ASN A 115 7.92 2.31 1.81
N TYR A 116 7.85 0.98 1.75
CA TYR A 116 6.69 0.28 1.18
C TYR A 116 5.39 0.63 1.94
N PHE A 117 5.44 0.67 3.27
CA PHE A 117 4.25 0.92 4.09
C PHE A 117 3.95 2.39 4.39
N GLU A 118 4.87 3.31 4.08
CA GLU A 118 4.70 4.75 4.35
C GLU A 118 3.36 5.32 3.81
N PRO A 119 2.92 5.04 2.56
CA PRO A 119 1.66 5.56 2.04
C PRO A 119 0.42 5.00 2.77
N PHE A 120 0.55 3.82 3.37
CA PHE A 120 -0.54 3.08 4.02
C PHE A 120 -0.57 3.30 5.53
N LEU A 121 0.43 3.99 6.11
CA LEU A 121 0.53 4.23 7.54
C LEU A 121 -0.16 5.53 7.94
N GLY A 122 -1.40 5.43 8.42
CA GLY A 122 -2.10 6.53 9.05
C GLY A 122 -1.59 6.82 10.45
N ARG A 123 -1.43 8.11 10.79
CA ARG A 123 -1.06 8.59 12.12
C ARG A 123 -1.97 9.74 12.53
N ILE A 124 -2.61 9.63 13.69
CA ILE A 124 -3.36 10.72 14.33
C ILE A 124 -2.90 10.94 15.77
N GLU A 125 -3.10 12.16 16.26
CA GLU A 125 -2.85 12.54 17.64
C GLU A 125 -4.18 12.91 18.30
N ILE A 126 -4.49 12.26 19.42
CA ILE A 126 -5.72 12.48 20.17
C ILE A 126 -5.39 12.81 21.62
N MET A 127 -6.29 13.54 22.28
CA MET A 127 -6.17 13.79 23.71
C MET A 127 -6.71 12.58 24.48
N GLY A 128 -5.83 11.84 25.13
CA GLY A 128 -6.18 10.71 25.98
C GLY A 128 -6.89 11.14 27.28
N SER A 129 -7.49 10.16 27.96
CA SER A 129 -8.19 10.36 29.25
C SER A 129 -7.30 10.96 30.33
N SER A 130 -5.99 10.73 30.25
CA SER A 130 -4.97 11.31 31.14
C SER A 130 -4.59 12.77 30.82
N LYS A 131 -5.29 13.43 29.89
CA LYS A 131 -4.96 14.76 29.34
C LYS A 131 -3.56 14.83 28.72
N ARG A 132 -3.06 13.68 28.25
CA ARG A 132 -1.83 13.56 27.48
C ARG A 132 -2.16 13.25 26.04
N ILE A 133 -1.32 13.72 25.13
CA ILE A 133 -1.45 13.41 23.71
C ILE A 133 -1.05 11.94 23.53
N GLU A 134 -1.92 11.18 22.88
CA GLU A 134 -1.71 9.79 22.49
C GLU A 134 -1.66 9.72 20.96
N ARG A 135 -0.73 8.92 20.43
CA ARG A 135 -0.61 8.67 18.99
C ARG A 135 -1.27 7.35 18.67
N VAL A 136 -2.10 7.36 17.63
CA VAL A 136 -2.75 6.17 17.09
C VAL A 136 -2.27 5.96 15.67
N TYR A 137 -1.76 4.75 15.41
CA TYR A 137 -1.38 4.29 14.07
C TYR A 137 -2.43 3.33 13.55
N PHE A 138 -2.73 3.42 12.26
CA PHE A 138 -3.72 2.56 11.60
C PHE A 138 -3.37 2.36 10.13
N GLU A 139 -3.86 1.27 9.56
CA GLU A 139 -3.71 0.99 8.13
C GLU A 139 -4.74 1.80 7.31
N ILE A 140 -4.27 2.46 6.26
CA ILE A 140 -5.11 3.08 5.24
C ILE A 140 -5.18 2.10 4.06
N LYS A 141 -6.39 1.66 3.73
CA LYS A 141 -6.60 0.76 2.58
C LYS A 141 -6.21 1.46 1.28
N GLU A 142 -5.53 0.72 0.39
CA GLU A 142 -5.16 1.15 -0.97
C GLU A 142 -6.37 1.73 -1.74
N SER A 143 -7.51 1.03 -1.69
CA SER A 143 -8.77 1.49 -2.31
C SER A 143 -9.26 2.85 -1.79
N ASN A 144 -8.99 3.17 -0.52
CA ASN A 144 -9.39 4.45 0.06
C ASN A 144 -8.46 5.58 -0.41
N ILE A 145 -7.16 5.30 -0.55
CA ILE A 145 -6.18 6.23 -1.12
C ILE A 145 -6.57 6.57 -2.56
N GLU A 146 -6.84 5.56 -3.38
CA GLU A 146 -7.26 5.75 -4.77
C GLU A 146 -8.55 6.56 -4.89
N GLN A 147 -9.56 6.27 -4.06
CA GLN A 147 -10.80 7.04 -4.03
C GLN A 147 -10.57 8.50 -3.60
N TRP A 148 -9.74 8.74 -2.60
CA TRP A 148 -9.38 10.08 -2.13
C TRP A 148 -8.66 10.91 -3.19
N GLU A 149 -7.90 10.25 -4.07
CA GLU A 149 -7.14 10.89 -5.14
C GLU A 149 -7.98 11.24 -6.39
N LYS A 150 -9.25 10.79 -6.45
CA LYS A 150 -10.14 11.07 -7.59
C LYS A 150 -10.41 12.58 -7.73
N PRO A 151 -10.51 13.11 -8.98
CA PRO A 151 -10.67 14.55 -9.22
C PRO A 151 -11.83 15.19 -8.47
N GLN A 152 -13.00 14.52 -8.41
CA GLN A 152 -14.18 15.07 -7.74
C GLN A 152 -13.96 15.27 -6.23
N ILE A 153 -13.31 14.32 -5.55
CA ILE A 153 -13.03 14.42 -4.11
C ILE A 153 -12.00 15.52 -3.83
N LYS A 154 -10.98 15.64 -4.69
CA LYS A 154 -9.99 16.73 -4.60
C LYS A 154 -10.63 18.11 -4.77
N GLU A 155 -11.59 18.24 -5.68
CA GLU A 155 -12.32 19.49 -5.91
C GLU A 155 -13.25 19.82 -4.74
N SER A 156 -14.01 18.85 -4.23
CA SER A 156 -14.85 18.96 -3.03
C SER A 156 -14.04 19.42 -1.81
N LYS A 157 -12.88 18.78 -1.57
CA LYS A 157 -11.92 19.17 -0.52
C LYS A 157 -11.43 20.61 -0.69
N ARG A 158 -11.08 21.02 -1.91
CA ARG A 158 -10.61 22.39 -2.19
C ARG A 158 -11.71 23.41 -1.93
N ALA A 159 -12.95 23.12 -2.34
CA ALA A 159 -14.10 23.99 -2.08
C ALA A 159 -14.37 24.14 -0.59
N PHE A 160 -14.33 23.04 0.17
CA PHE A 160 -14.46 23.05 1.63
C PHE A 160 -13.40 23.92 2.32
N PHE A 161 -12.12 23.76 1.97
CA PHE A 161 -11.07 24.59 2.59
C PHE A 161 -11.23 26.08 2.27
N TYR A 162 -11.70 26.42 1.06
CA TYR A 162 -11.99 27.80 0.71
C TYR A 162 -13.11 28.38 1.60
N SER A 163 -14.25 27.68 1.73
CA SER A 163 -15.39 28.17 2.52
C SER A 163 -15.05 28.34 4.00
N ILE A 164 -14.29 27.40 4.60
CA ILE A 164 -13.86 27.49 6.00
C ILE A 164 -13.01 28.73 6.28
N VAL A 165 -12.14 29.10 5.33
CA VAL A 165 -11.24 30.26 5.49
C VAL A 165 -11.98 31.58 5.26
N THR A 166 -12.95 31.61 4.35
CA THR A 166 -13.67 32.84 3.98
C THR A 166 -14.85 33.16 4.90
N GLU A 167 -15.55 32.13 5.38
CA GLU A 167 -16.86 32.28 6.04
C GLU A 167 -16.92 31.69 7.46
N GLY A 168 -15.92 30.89 7.88
CA GLY A 168 -15.96 30.14 9.14
C GLY A 168 -15.48 30.91 10.38
N GLY A 169 -16.37 31.11 11.36
CA GLY A 169 -15.99 31.50 12.73
C GLY A 169 -15.31 30.35 13.48
N ASP A 170 -14.35 30.64 14.37
CA ASP A 170 -13.49 29.62 15.02
C ASP A 170 -14.24 28.54 15.81
N LYS A 171 -15.46 28.82 16.30
CA LYS A 171 -16.26 27.86 17.09
C LYS A 171 -16.91 26.75 16.26
N GLU A 172 -17.08 26.92 14.96
CA GLU A 172 -17.84 25.99 14.10
C GLU A 172 -16.93 25.19 13.14
N LYS A 173 -15.64 25.53 13.07
CA LYS A 173 -14.68 24.90 12.14
C LYS A 173 -14.57 23.39 12.31
N LEU A 174 -14.58 22.92 13.57
CA LEU A 174 -14.47 21.49 13.85
C LEU A 174 -15.74 20.74 13.46
N GLU A 175 -16.91 21.32 13.72
CA GLU A 175 -18.20 20.73 13.35
C GLU A 175 -18.35 20.66 11.83
N ALA A 176 -18.03 21.75 11.12
CA ALA A 176 -18.04 21.77 9.66
C ALA A 176 -17.05 20.77 9.05
N PHE A 177 -15.88 20.57 9.67
CA PHE A 177 -14.92 19.55 9.24
C PHE A 177 -15.45 18.13 9.41
N VAL A 178 -16.10 17.83 10.54
CA VAL A 178 -16.73 16.51 10.75
C VAL A 178 -17.84 16.27 9.71
N ASN A 179 -18.69 17.26 9.46
CA ASN A 179 -19.75 17.16 8.44
C ASN A 179 -19.17 16.89 7.05
N PHE A 180 -18.09 17.59 6.67
CA PHE A 180 -17.39 17.32 5.40
C PHE A 180 -16.86 15.88 5.34
N CYS A 181 -16.29 15.35 6.43
CA CYS A 181 -15.82 13.96 6.46
C CYS A 181 -16.97 12.95 6.28
N GLU A 182 -18.14 13.20 6.89
CA GLU A 182 -19.33 12.36 6.71
C GLU A 182 -19.84 12.39 5.25
N ASP A 183 -19.92 13.58 4.66
CA ASP A 183 -20.32 13.77 3.25
C ASP A 183 -19.35 13.09 2.29
N ALA A 184 -18.04 13.21 2.54
CA ALA A 184 -17.00 12.58 1.72
C ALA A 184 -17.11 11.06 1.72
N ILE A 185 -17.45 10.43 2.86
CA ILE A 185 -17.68 8.98 2.95
C ILE A 185 -18.86 8.58 2.07
N PHE A 186 -19.95 9.34 2.11
CA PHE A 186 -21.13 9.07 1.28
C PHE A 186 -20.81 9.22 -0.22
N GLU A 187 -20.10 10.28 -0.60
CA GLU A 187 -19.67 10.53 -1.98
C GLU A 187 -18.79 9.40 -2.51
N MET A 188 -17.84 8.94 -1.70
CA MET A 188 -16.96 7.81 -2.02
C MET A 188 -17.74 6.51 -2.26
N GLN A 189 -18.67 6.16 -1.36
CA GLN A 189 -19.48 4.95 -1.48
C GLN A 189 -20.39 4.98 -2.73
N HIS A 190 -20.97 6.13 -3.02
CA HIS A 190 -21.83 6.31 -4.19
C HIS A 190 -21.03 6.22 -5.49
N ALA A 191 -19.86 6.86 -5.56
CA ALA A 191 -18.97 6.81 -6.72
C ALA A 191 -18.53 5.38 -7.06
N SER A 192 -18.18 4.59 -6.04
CA SER A 192 -17.77 3.20 -6.23
C SER A 192 -18.92 2.30 -6.69
N SER A 193 -20.14 2.54 -6.18
CA SER A 193 -21.35 1.81 -6.62
C SER A 193 -21.69 2.08 -8.09
N LEU A 194 -21.58 3.34 -8.54
CA LEU A 194 -21.83 3.71 -9.93
C LEU A 194 -20.81 3.13 -10.91
N MET A 195 -19.53 3.01 -10.50
CA MET A 195 -18.49 2.40 -11.32
C MET A 195 -18.71 0.90 -11.51
N ALA A 196 -19.08 0.18 -10.44
CA ALA A 196 -19.40 -1.25 -10.51
C ALA A 196 -20.58 -1.55 -11.46
N VAL A 197 -21.60 -0.66 -11.51
CA VAL A 197 -22.72 -0.80 -12.44
C VAL A 197 -22.27 -0.58 -13.89
N LYS A 198 -21.40 0.40 -14.16
CA LYS A 198 -20.90 0.67 -15.52
C LYS A 198 -20.10 -0.49 -16.11
N GLU A 199 -19.26 -1.15 -15.31
CA GLU A 199 -18.51 -2.34 -15.74
C GLU A 199 -19.42 -3.52 -16.08
N SER A 200 -20.51 -3.71 -15.32
CA SER A 200 -21.50 -4.77 -15.61
C SER A 200 -22.30 -4.53 -16.90
N THR A 201 -22.48 -3.28 -17.31
CA THR A 201 -23.22 -2.91 -18.53
C THR A 201 -22.35 -2.79 -19.79
N GLY A 202 -21.02 -2.80 -19.66
CA GLY A 202 -20.08 -2.71 -20.78
C GLY A 202 -19.68 -4.05 -21.40
N ASN A 203 -20.08 -5.17 -20.78
CA ASN A 203 -19.82 -6.54 -21.24
C ASN A 203 -21.07 -7.24 -21.82
N SER A 204 -22.04 -6.49 -22.35
CA SER A 204 -23.26 -7.02 -23.00
C SER A 204 -23.32 -6.67 -24.47
#